data_AF-A0A966ZF75-F1
#
_entry.id   AF-A0A966ZF75-F1
#
_cell.length_a   1.000
_cell.length_b   1.000
_cell.length_c   1.000
_cell.angle_alpha   90.00
_cell.angle_beta   90.00
_cell.angle_gamma   90.00
#
_symmetry.space_group_name_H-M   'P 1'
#
loop_
_entity.id
_entity.type
_entity.pdbx_description
1 polymer ?
#
loop_
_entity_poly.entity_id
_entity_poly.type
_entity_poly.pdbx_seq_one_letter_code
_entity_poly.pdbx_strand_id
1 'polypeptide(L)'
;MSEDNIEDPAAEGQSAAPVFPIESLPRTLGAVAKAMVDQFQCGQNLPCMAVLGALNAAIGTRFVAWNPVIHKATPANIFQIAVAKSGDGKSQVMNYAFRPIQEHEDEVVTHWKNVVRPEALATKQLIEMEIAQIKSDYKAKIKK
;
A
#
# COMPACT_ATOMS: atom_id res chain seq x y z
N MET A 1 28.83 -6.18 39.49
CA MET A 1 27.60 -6.38 38.70
C MET A 1 28.07 -6.78 37.33
N SER A 2 28.10 -8.10 37.09
CA SER A 2 28.45 -8.69 35.80
C SER A 2 27.35 -8.35 34.83
N GLU A 3 27.66 -7.56 33.81
CA GLU A 3 26.81 -7.40 32.65
C GLU A 3 26.67 -8.79 32.02
N ASP A 4 25.47 -9.36 32.10
CA ASP A 4 25.11 -10.57 31.40
C ASP A 4 25.34 -10.31 29.90
N ASN A 5 26.41 -10.92 29.37
CA ASN A 5 26.58 -11.13 27.94
C ASN A 5 25.41 -12.02 27.50
N ILE A 6 24.30 -11.40 27.14
CA ILE A 6 23.25 -12.05 26.36
C ILE A 6 23.89 -12.27 24.98
N GLU A 7 24.52 -13.42 24.80
CA GLU A 7 24.89 -13.91 23.48
C GLU A 7 23.62 -13.87 22.62
N ASP A 8 23.63 -13.01 21.61
CA ASP A 8 22.57 -12.95 20.61
C ASP A 8 22.53 -14.32 19.90
N PRO A 9 21.48 -15.14 20.09
CA PRO A 9 21.40 -16.45 19.47
C PRO A 9 21.30 -16.35 17.93
N ALA A 10 21.18 -15.15 17.36
CA ALA A 10 21.27 -14.91 15.93
C ALA A 10 22.72 -14.83 15.39
N ALA A 11 23.74 -14.84 16.26
CA ALA A 11 25.14 -14.74 15.85
C ALA A 11 25.70 -16.05 15.26
N GLU A 12 25.17 -17.21 15.68
CA GLU A 12 25.61 -18.51 15.19
C GLU A 12 24.73 -18.96 14.01
N GLY A 13 25.25 -18.80 12.79
CA GLY A 13 24.63 -19.39 11.60
C GLY A 13 24.01 -18.41 10.59
N GLN A 14 24.40 -17.13 10.59
CA GLN A 14 24.10 -16.22 9.48
C GLN A 14 24.85 -16.67 8.21
N SER A 15 24.33 -17.68 7.52
CA SER A 15 24.66 -17.87 6.11
C SER A 15 24.26 -16.58 5.41
N ALA A 16 25.15 -15.99 4.61
CA ALA A 16 24.84 -14.79 3.84
C ALA A 16 23.50 -15.00 3.13
N ALA A 17 22.50 -14.18 3.46
CA ALA A 17 21.16 -14.35 2.92
C ALA A 17 21.24 -14.38 1.38
N PRO A 18 20.56 -15.33 0.72
CA PRO A 18 20.64 -15.44 -0.73
C PRO A 18 20.19 -14.12 -1.37
N VAL A 19 20.93 -13.72 -2.40
CA VAL A 19 20.62 -12.50 -3.15
C VAL A 19 19.49 -12.81 -4.12
N PHE A 20 18.41 -12.03 -4.06
CA PHE A 20 17.27 -12.15 -4.97
C PHE A 20 17.73 -11.88 -6.41
N PRO A 21 17.41 -12.73 -7.39
CA PRO A 21 17.84 -12.55 -8.77
C PRO A 21 17.06 -11.39 -9.43
N ILE A 22 17.70 -10.23 -9.58
CA ILE A 22 17.06 -9.03 -10.15
C ILE A 22 16.57 -9.24 -11.59
N GLU A 23 17.23 -10.12 -12.34
CA GLU A 23 16.85 -10.48 -13.71
C GLU A 23 15.53 -11.28 -13.79
N SER A 24 15.07 -11.82 -12.66
CA SER A 24 13.74 -12.46 -12.57
C SER A 24 12.61 -11.44 -12.48
N LEU A 25 12.90 -10.16 -12.25
CA LEU A 25 11.91 -9.11 -12.31
C LEU A 25 11.56 -8.79 -13.78
N PRO A 26 10.29 -8.47 -14.08
CA PRO A 26 9.90 -7.92 -15.38
C PRO A 26 10.77 -6.72 -15.75
N ARG A 27 11.15 -6.62 -17.02
CA ARG A 27 12.15 -5.69 -17.57
C ARG A 27 12.21 -4.31 -16.89
N THR A 28 11.09 -3.57 -16.89
CA THR A 28 11.03 -2.21 -16.32
C THR A 28 11.26 -2.22 -14.81
N LEU A 29 10.72 -3.20 -14.10
CA LEU A 29 10.86 -3.34 -12.65
C LEU A 29 12.29 -3.72 -12.25
N GLY A 30 12.92 -4.62 -13.01
CA GLY A 30 14.35 -4.95 -12.83
C GLY A 30 15.25 -3.74 -13.04
N ALA A 31 14.98 -2.93 -14.07
CA ALA A 31 15.72 -1.69 -14.33
C ALA A 31 15.56 -0.67 -13.18
N VAL A 32 14.35 -0.48 -12.66
CA VAL A 32 14.10 0.39 -11.50
C VAL A 32 14.84 -0.11 -10.26
N ALA A 33 14.72 -1.39 -9.93
CA ALA A 33 15.42 -1.97 -8.79
C ALA A 33 16.95 -1.81 -8.93
N LYS A 34 17.50 -1.97 -10.13
CA LYS A 34 18.94 -1.82 -10.38
C LYS A 34 19.38 -0.37 -10.19
N ALA A 35 18.65 0.59 -10.75
CA ALA A 35 18.91 2.01 -10.55
C ALA A 35 18.84 2.41 -9.07
N MET A 36 17.94 1.81 -8.29
CA MET A 36 17.84 2.04 -6.86
C MET A 36 19.04 1.45 -6.09
N VAL A 37 19.56 0.29 -6.48
CA VAL A 37 20.82 -0.26 -5.93
C VAL A 37 21.95 0.74 -6.15
N ASP A 38 22.11 1.23 -7.38
CA ASP A 38 23.16 2.16 -7.76
C ASP A 38 23.01 3.52 -7.04
N GLN A 39 21.79 4.03 -6.90
CA GLN A 39 21.52 5.33 -6.29
C GLN A 39 21.63 5.33 -4.77
N PHE A 40 21.08 4.31 -4.11
CA PHE A 40 20.99 4.26 -2.64
C PHE A 40 22.11 3.43 -2.00
N GLN A 41 22.99 2.82 -2.80
CA GLN A 41 24.15 2.05 -2.33
C GLN A 41 23.76 0.99 -1.28
N CYS A 42 22.66 0.28 -1.55
CA CYS A 42 22.08 -0.71 -0.64
C CYS A 42 22.09 -2.12 -1.26
N GLY A 43 21.90 -3.14 -0.42
CA GLY A 43 21.84 -4.53 -0.90
C GLY A 43 20.64 -4.77 -1.83
N GLN A 44 20.87 -5.49 -2.94
CA GLN A 44 19.90 -5.75 -4.02
C GLN A 44 18.53 -6.28 -3.55
N ASN A 45 18.50 -7.02 -2.45
CA ASN A 45 17.27 -7.56 -1.87
C ASN A 45 16.27 -6.46 -1.49
N LEU A 46 16.75 -5.33 -0.98
CA LEU A 46 15.90 -4.23 -0.50
C LEU A 46 15.15 -3.55 -1.66
N PRO A 47 15.80 -3.08 -2.75
CA PRO A 47 15.09 -2.55 -3.91
C PRO A 47 14.18 -3.57 -4.61
N CYS A 48 14.62 -4.83 -4.76
CA CYS A 48 13.80 -5.84 -5.43
C CYS A 48 12.50 -6.11 -4.65
N MET A 49 12.60 -6.21 -3.33
CA MET A 49 11.44 -6.32 -2.44
C MET A 49 10.56 -5.07 -2.54
N ALA A 50 11.13 -3.87 -2.43
CA ALA A 50 10.36 -2.63 -2.47
C ALA A 50 9.54 -2.48 -3.75
N VAL A 51 10.13 -2.79 -4.91
CA VAL A 51 9.46 -2.73 -6.21
C VAL A 51 8.35 -3.78 -6.33
N LEU A 52 8.59 -5.01 -5.87
CA LEU A 52 7.55 -6.06 -5.82
C LEU A 52 6.40 -5.68 -4.89
N GLY A 53 6.70 -5.11 -3.72
CA GLY A 53 5.72 -4.61 -2.77
C GLY A 53 4.86 -3.50 -3.36
N ALA A 54 5.47 -2.52 -4.03
CA ALA A 54 4.77 -1.43 -4.70
C ALA A 54 3.87 -1.95 -5.83
N LEU A 55 4.37 -2.88 -6.67
CA LEU A 55 3.56 -3.50 -7.71
C LEU A 55 2.35 -4.24 -7.13
N ASN A 56 2.57 -5.05 -6.10
CA ASN A 56 1.52 -5.79 -5.41
C ASN A 56 0.45 -4.85 -4.81
N ALA A 57 0.87 -3.72 -4.23
CA ALA A 57 -0.04 -2.70 -3.71
C ALA A 57 -0.86 -2.03 -4.82
N ALA A 58 -0.23 -1.68 -5.95
CA ALA A 58 -0.91 -1.08 -7.10
C ALA A 58 -1.96 -2.03 -7.72
N ILE A 59 -1.66 -3.33 -7.76
CA ILE A 59 -2.60 -4.35 -8.24
C ILE A 59 -3.79 -4.52 -7.28
N GLY A 60 -3.53 -4.54 -5.97
CA GLY A 60 -4.54 -4.71 -4.93
C GLY A 60 -5.10 -6.13 -4.86
N THR A 61 -6.40 -6.26 -4.59
CA THR A 61 -7.08 -7.57 -4.39
C THR A 61 -7.59 -8.21 -5.68
N ARG A 62 -7.20 -7.68 -6.85
CA ARG A 62 -7.79 -8.05 -8.14
C ARG A 62 -7.41 -9.45 -8.62
N PHE A 63 -6.27 -9.98 -8.16
CA PHE A 63 -5.82 -11.32 -8.54
C PHE A 63 -6.06 -12.34 -7.43
N VAL A 64 -6.62 -13.48 -7.82
CA VAL A 64 -6.79 -14.65 -6.98
C VAL A 64 -6.19 -15.86 -7.68
N ALA A 65 -5.47 -16.69 -6.92
CA ALA A 65 -4.99 -17.97 -7.36
C ALA A 65 -6.01 -19.05 -6.99
N TRP A 66 -6.39 -19.87 -7.96
CA TRP A 66 -7.24 -21.04 -7.71
C TRP A 66 -6.38 -22.22 -7.26
N ASN A 67 -6.66 -22.77 -6.09
CA ASN A 67 -6.06 -24.01 -5.64
C ASN A 67 -6.99 -25.19 -5.97
N PRO A 68 -6.61 -26.08 -6.92
CA PRO A 68 -7.45 -27.19 -7.34
C PRO A 68 -7.53 -28.33 -6.32
N VAL A 69 -6.63 -28.40 -5.33
CA VAL A 69 -6.59 -29.47 -4.32
C VAL A 69 -7.62 -29.20 -3.21
N ILE A 70 -7.69 -27.95 -2.74
CA ILE A 70 -8.60 -27.55 -1.66
C ILE A 70 -9.84 -26.79 -2.18
N HIS A 71 -9.99 -26.69 -3.51
CA HIS A 71 -11.07 -25.99 -4.20
C HIS A 71 -11.35 -24.59 -3.64
N LYS A 72 -10.28 -23.80 -3.46
CA LYS A 72 -10.36 -22.47 -2.84
C LYS A 72 -9.64 -21.43 -3.67
N ALA A 73 -10.28 -20.28 -3.85
CA ALA A 73 -9.63 -19.08 -4.35
C ALA A 73 -8.88 -18.38 -3.21
N THR A 74 -7.60 -18.10 -3.42
CA THR A 74 -6.74 -17.41 -2.45
C THR A 74 -6.25 -16.10 -3.06
N PRO A 75 -6.31 -14.97 -2.34
CA PRO A 75 -5.74 -13.70 -2.81
C PRO A 75 -4.27 -13.86 -3.16
N ALA A 76 -3.84 -13.31 -4.30
CA ALA A 76 -2.45 -13.36 -4.75
C ALA A 76 -1.58 -12.26 -4.10
N ASN A 77 -2.05 -11.65 -3.01
CA ASN A 77 -1.36 -10.56 -2.33
C ASN A 77 -0.12 -11.05 -1.61
N ILE A 78 0.97 -10.33 -1.79
CA ILE A 78 2.25 -10.60 -1.12
C ILE A 78 2.38 -9.70 0.11
N PHE A 79 2.77 -10.28 1.24
CA PHE A 79 3.11 -9.55 2.47
C PHE A 79 4.62 -9.67 2.71
N GLN A 80 5.28 -8.54 2.89
CA GLN A 80 6.74 -8.47 2.97
C GLN A 80 7.15 -7.67 4.21
N ILE A 81 8.24 -8.11 4.86
CA ILE A 81 8.85 -7.42 6.00
C ILE A 81 10.33 -7.25 5.69
N ALA A 82 10.80 -6.01 5.70
CA ALA A 82 12.19 -5.67 5.48
C ALA A 82 12.93 -5.55 6.83
N VAL A 83 13.83 -6.50 7.11
CA VAL A 83 14.74 -6.45 8.26
C VAL A 83 16.14 -6.11 7.75
N ALA A 84 16.67 -4.95 8.16
CA ALA A 84 18.03 -4.53 7.85
C ALA A 84 18.54 -3.61 8.97
N LYS A 85 19.85 -3.31 9.02
CA LYS A 85 20.42 -2.41 10.01
C LYS A 85 19.95 -0.96 9.77
N SER A 86 20.00 -0.14 10.81
CA SER A 86 19.75 1.29 10.64
C SER A 86 20.78 1.88 9.67
N GLY A 87 20.35 2.72 8.74
CA GLY A 87 21.21 3.29 7.69
C GLY A 87 21.29 2.50 6.38
N ASP A 88 20.81 1.24 6.32
CA ASP A 88 20.90 0.38 5.11
C ASP A 88 19.98 0.81 3.94
N GLY A 89 19.45 2.03 3.95
CA GLY A 89 18.62 2.55 2.86
C GLY A 89 17.16 2.05 2.83
N LYS A 90 16.69 1.28 3.83
CA LYS A 90 15.31 0.75 3.90
C LYS A 90 14.24 1.79 3.59
N SER A 91 14.23 2.91 4.33
CA SER A 91 13.20 3.93 4.15
C SER A 91 13.33 4.63 2.79
N GLN A 92 14.54 4.80 2.28
CA GLN A 92 14.77 5.45 0.98
C GLN A 92 14.20 4.60 -0.16
N VAL A 93 14.51 3.29 -0.19
CA VAL A 93 14.02 2.40 -1.23
C VAL A 93 12.50 2.22 -1.16
N MET A 94 11.93 2.09 0.04
CA MET A 94 10.49 1.92 0.21
C MET A 94 9.75 3.20 -0.18
N ASN A 95 10.18 4.36 0.31
CA ASN A 95 9.55 5.63 -0.05
C ASN A 95 9.63 5.87 -1.56
N TYR A 96 10.78 5.61 -2.19
CA TYR A 96 10.93 5.79 -3.62
C TYR A 96 10.00 4.87 -4.44
N ALA A 97 9.95 3.58 -4.09
CA ALA A 97 9.11 2.62 -4.81
C ALA A 97 7.60 2.90 -4.63
N PHE A 98 7.17 3.35 -3.46
CA PHE A 98 5.75 3.61 -3.16
C PHE A 98 5.30 5.04 -3.50
N ARG A 99 6.23 5.96 -3.76
CA ARG A 99 5.92 7.36 -4.07
C ARG A 99 4.84 7.54 -5.14
N PRO A 100 4.83 6.83 -6.29
CA PRO A 100 3.79 7.01 -7.30
C PRO A 100 2.39 6.67 -6.80
N ILE A 101 2.28 5.68 -5.89
CA ILE A 101 1.00 5.30 -5.27
C ILE A 101 0.55 6.41 -4.32
N GLN A 102 1.45 6.90 -3.47
CA GLN A 102 1.17 7.97 -2.51
C GLN A 102 0.75 9.26 -3.22
N GLU A 103 1.47 9.66 -4.26
CA GLU A 103 1.13 10.86 -5.06
C GLU A 103 -0.27 10.72 -5.68
N HIS A 104 -0.60 9.54 -6.22
CA HIS A 104 -1.93 9.28 -6.75
C HIS A 104 -3.03 9.30 -5.66
N GLU A 105 -2.76 8.72 -4.49
CA GLU A 105 -3.68 8.75 -3.35
C GLU A 105 -3.95 10.19 -2.88
N ASP A 106 -2.90 11.00 -2.79
CA ASP A 106 -2.99 12.41 -2.40
C ASP A 106 -3.81 13.22 -3.42
N GLU A 107 -3.62 12.98 -4.72
CA GLU A 107 -4.44 13.57 -5.79
C GLU A 107 -5.92 13.22 -5.66
N VAL A 108 -6.23 11.93 -5.46
CA VAL A 108 -7.61 11.44 -5.30
C VAL A 108 -8.26 12.04 -4.06
N VAL A 109 -7.55 12.08 -2.93
CA VAL A 109 -8.05 12.68 -1.69
C VAL A 109 -8.29 14.17 -1.86
N THR A 110 -7.39 14.88 -2.54
CA THR A 110 -7.49 16.31 -2.81
C THR A 110 -8.71 16.61 -3.68
N HIS A 111 -8.90 15.84 -4.76
CA HIS A 111 -10.06 15.95 -5.63
C HIS A 111 -11.36 15.70 -4.85
N TRP A 112 -11.41 14.66 -4.03
CA TRP A 112 -12.58 14.38 -3.21
C TRP A 112 -12.90 15.50 -2.22
N LYS A 113 -11.89 16.04 -1.53
CA LYS A 113 -12.07 17.12 -0.55
C LYS A 113 -12.59 18.41 -1.17
N ASN A 114 -12.09 18.76 -2.35
CA ASN A 114 -12.33 20.07 -2.94
C ASN A 114 -13.50 20.10 -3.93
N VAL A 115 -13.83 18.96 -4.55
CA VAL A 115 -14.86 18.88 -5.59
C VAL A 115 -16.03 18.03 -5.11
N VAL A 116 -15.78 16.73 -4.87
CA VAL A 116 -16.85 15.75 -4.62
C VAL A 116 -17.58 16.02 -3.30
N ARG A 117 -16.86 16.28 -2.21
CA ARG A 117 -17.44 16.47 -0.88
C ARG A 117 -18.34 17.72 -0.81
N PRO A 118 -17.91 18.91 -1.26
CA PRO A 118 -18.77 20.09 -1.25
C PRO A 118 -20.05 19.90 -2.06
N GLU A 119 -19.95 19.33 -3.26
CA GLU A 119 -21.12 19.02 -4.11
C GLU A 119 -22.08 18.07 -3.40
N ALA A 120 -21.56 16.96 -2.86
CA ALA A 120 -22.38 15.99 -2.14
C ALA A 120 -23.07 16.60 -0.92
N LEU A 121 -22.41 17.51 -0.18
CA LEU A 121 -23.01 18.22 0.95
C LEU A 121 -24.10 19.19 0.51
N ALA A 122 -23.88 19.94 -0.58
CA ALA A 122 -24.88 20.85 -1.13
C ALA A 122 -26.12 20.08 -1.61
N THR A 123 -25.93 18.98 -2.35
CA THR A 123 -27.02 18.10 -2.78
C THR A 123 -27.77 17.52 -1.59
N LYS A 124 -27.05 17.06 -0.56
CA LYS A 124 -27.67 16.57 0.68
C LYS A 124 -28.57 17.64 1.31
N GLN A 125 -28.10 18.88 1.42
CA GLN A 125 -28.86 19.98 2.01
C GLN A 125 -30.14 20.28 1.22
N LEU A 126 -30.07 20.31 -0.12
CA LEU A 126 -31.24 20.52 -0.97
C LEU A 126 -32.29 19.42 -0.77
N ILE A 127 -31.86 18.16 -0.78
CA ILE A 127 -32.75 17.01 -0.55
C ILE A 127 -33.39 17.06 0.85
N GLU A 128 -32.63 17.45 1.87
CA GLU A 128 -33.17 17.61 3.24
C GLU A 128 -34.24 18.70 3.30
N MET A 129 -34.06 19.81 2.57
CA MET A 129 -35.06 20.89 2.46
C MET A 129 -36.32 20.40 1.74
N GLU A 130 -36.19 19.67 0.64
CA GLU A 130 -37.33 19.10 -0.09
C GLU A 130 -38.12 18.11 0.77
N ILE A 131 -37.43 17.22 1.50
CA ILE A 131 -38.06 16.29 2.44
C ILE A 131 -38.82 17.05 3.52
N ALA A 132 -38.25 18.13 4.06
CA ALA A 132 -38.91 18.96 5.07
C ALA A 132 -40.19 19.61 4.52
N GLN A 133 -40.15 20.12 3.28
CA GLN A 133 -41.30 20.70 2.61
C GLN A 133 -42.41 19.67 2.40
N ILE A 134 -42.08 18.51 1.83
CA ILE A 134 -43.04 17.42 1.59
C ILE A 134 -43.70 16.97 2.89
N LYS A 135 -42.93 16.85 3.99
CA LYS A 135 -43.47 16.51 5.32
C LYS A 135 -44.44 17.57 5.84
N SER A 136 -44.14 18.86 5.62
CA SER A 136 -45.00 19.97 6.00
C SER A 136 -46.33 19.92 5.24
N ASP A 137 -46.27 19.77 3.92
CA ASP A 137 -47.44 19.74 3.04
C ASP A 137 -48.34 18.54 3.34
N TYR A 138 -47.74 17.37 3.61
CA TYR A 138 -48.47 16.17 4.01
C TYR A 138 -49.23 16.37 5.33
N LYS A 139 -48.60 16.98 6.34
CA LYS A 139 -49.27 17.31 7.62
C LYS A 139 -50.41 18.30 7.43
N ALA A 140 -50.26 19.28 6.54
CA ALA A 140 -51.31 20.24 6.21
C ALA A 140 -52.52 19.57 5.54
N LYS A 141 -52.30 18.57 4.68
CA LYS A 141 -53.37 17.79 4.04
C LYS A 141 -54.15 16.88 5.00
N ILE A 142 -53.50 16.30 6.01
CA ILE A 142 -54.18 15.44 7.01
C ILE A 142 -55.06 16.25 7.98
N LYS A 143 -54.72 17.51 8.22
CA LYS A 143 -55.49 18.39 9.13
C LYS A 143 -56.77 18.97 8.50
N LYS A 144 -56.99 18.78 7.21
CA LYS A 144 -58.21 19.15 6.48
C LYS A 144 -59.10 17.92 6.30
#